data_AF-A0A669PJB8-F1
#
_entry.id   AF-A0A669PJB8-F1
#
_cell.length_a   1.000
_cell.length_b   1.000
_cell.length_c   1.000
_cell.angle_alpha   90.00
_cell.angle_beta   90.00
_cell.angle_gamma   90.00
#
_symmetry.space_group_name_H-M   'P 1'
#
loop_
_entity.id
_entity.type
_entity.pdbx_description
1 polymer ?
#
loop_
_entity_poly.entity_id
_entity_poly.type
_entity_poly.pdbx_seq_one_letter_code
_entity_poly.pdbx_strand_id
1 'polypeptide(L)'
;MLYLLFLLLFIACKGSFLKTEPDVRSSIISVLEKVTVFIENRYRDINLDAVLGFRVLQGIVTQNEKWPLERELLAQHTQVESMIKKLSSLLEKACLYDLLSEFAPILGPHFWIIPHSWNQTDPLMAYSSFDAANCFTEKMSDACFTYLLGTWKENGNSCIVTSACRNAMTKPACSNYCLSHQLLYFLFADVKGCSDLLFLRTQDYKNIFCASMMKINLEIENNGFNVSSRDLFMENIMLCGMSGFSDFYKLRWLEKILTWQMPKEGCFGEPSKELERSSGVENQKKLLRRKVYFAYV
;
A
#
# COMPACT_ATOMS: atom_id res chain seq x y z
N MET A 1 -4.95 -3.32 5.79
CA MET A 1 -4.26 -4.58 5.37
C MET A 1 -3.27 -4.31 4.22
N LEU A 2 -2.25 -3.49 4.47
CA LEU A 2 -1.21 -3.08 3.50
C LEU A 2 0.12 -3.84 3.64
N TYR A 3 0.10 -4.89 4.44
CA TYR A 3 1.26 -5.34 5.20
C TYR A 3 2.17 -6.34 4.46
N LEU A 4 1.60 -7.15 3.55
CA LEU A 4 2.35 -8.14 2.77
C LEU A 4 3.52 -7.50 2.00
N LEU A 5 3.34 -6.24 1.62
CA LEU A 5 4.14 -5.45 0.72
C LEU A 5 5.41 -4.84 1.32
N PHE A 6 5.32 -4.34 2.55
CA PHE A 6 6.46 -3.75 3.27
C PHE A 6 7.57 -4.78 3.52
N LEU A 7 7.18 -6.01 3.84
CA LEU A 7 8.13 -7.06 4.19
C LEU A 7 8.95 -7.57 3.00
N LEU A 8 8.37 -7.61 1.80
CA LEU A 8 9.04 -8.11 0.60
C LEU A 8 9.78 -7.02 -0.18
N LEU A 9 9.39 -5.75 -0.04
CA LEU A 9 10.22 -4.62 -0.52
C LEU A 9 11.52 -4.49 0.28
N PHE A 10 11.51 -4.79 1.57
CA PHE A 10 12.72 -4.84 2.39
C PHE A 10 13.71 -5.91 1.89
N ILE A 11 13.17 -7.05 1.43
CA ILE A 11 13.90 -8.17 0.83
C ILE A 11 14.49 -7.77 -0.53
N ALA A 12 13.71 -7.09 -1.37
CA ALA A 12 14.09 -6.69 -2.73
C ALA A 12 15.10 -5.52 -2.78
N CYS A 13 14.97 -4.54 -1.89
CA CYS A 13 15.75 -3.30 -1.91
C CYS A 13 17.18 -3.49 -1.39
N LYS A 14 17.42 -4.52 -0.57
CA LYS A 14 18.75 -4.87 -0.07
C LYS A 14 19.01 -6.37 -0.19
N GLY A 15 19.33 -6.82 -1.41
CA GLY A 15 19.90 -8.15 -1.63
C GLY A 15 21.15 -8.47 -0.78
N SER A 16 21.76 -7.46 -0.14
CA SER A 16 22.84 -7.59 0.84
C SER A 16 22.41 -7.77 2.30
N PHE A 17 21.20 -7.37 2.72
CA PHE A 17 20.74 -7.53 4.11
C PHE A 17 20.25 -8.94 4.43
N LEU A 18 19.74 -9.66 3.42
CA LEU A 18 19.33 -11.06 3.54
C LEU A 18 20.51 -12.03 3.70
N LYS A 19 21.74 -11.54 3.51
CA LYS A 19 22.95 -12.32 3.78
C LYS A 19 23.34 -12.34 5.26
N THR A 20 22.79 -11.46 6.10
CA THR A 20 23.36 -11.23 7.44
C THR A 20 22.46 -11.56 8.64
N GLU A 21 21.14 -11.73 8.50
CA GLU A 21 20.26 -12.09 9.64
C GLU A 21 19.15 -13.10 9.25
N PRO A 22 19.39 -14.42 9.37
CA PRO A 22 18.42 -15.46 9.02
C PRO A 22 17.09 -15.42 9.82
N ASP A 23 17.09 -14.75 10.97
CA ASP A 23 15.93 -14.63 11.87
C ASP A 23 14.85 -13.66 11.33
N VAL A 24 15.27 -12.52 10.77
CA VAL A 24 14.35 -11.49 10.24
C VAL A 24 13.59 -12.02 9.03
N ARG A 25 14.27 -12.71 8.10
CA ARG A 25 13.64 -13.30 6.91
C ARG A 25 12.59 -14.36 7.28
N SER A 26 12.91 -15.21 8.24
CA SER A 26 11.99 -16.25 8.72
C SER A 26 10.78 -15.64 9.42
N SER A 27 11.00 -14.58 10.20
CA SER A 27 9.92 -13.80 10.83
C SER A 27 9.01 -13.16 9.78
N ILE A 28 9.56 -12.52 8.74
CA ILE A 28 8.80 -11.98 7.62
C ILE A 28 7.88 -13.05 7.01
N ILE A 29 8.44 -14.20 6.63
CA ILE A 29 7.68 -15.28 5.98
C ILE A 29 6.57 -15.79 6.91
N SER A 30 6.87 -16.03 8.19
CA SER A 30 5.86 -16.47 9.17
C SER A 30 4.70 -15.49 9.30
N VAL A 31 4.99 -14.18 9.26
CA VAL A 31 3.94 -13.17 9.33
C VAL A 31 3.11 -13.16 8.03
N LEU A 32 3.73 -13.31 6.86
CA LEU A 32 3.01 -13.43 5.58
C LEU A 32 2.07 -14.64 5.59
N GLU A 33 2.50 -15.79 6.10
CA GLU A 33 1.67 -16.99 6.20
C GLU A 33 0.43 -16.76 7.06
N LYS A 34 0.59 -16.13 8.22
CA LYS A 34 -0.53 -15.78 9.10
C LYS A 34 -1.51 -14.83 8.42
N VAL A 35 -1.03 -13.86 7.65
CA VAL A 35 -1.89 -12.99 6.84
C VAL A 35 -2.62 -13.79 5.75
N THR A 36 -1.94 -14.74 5.09
CA THR A 36 -2.57 -15.63 4.10
C THR A 36 -3.69 -16.47 4.71
N VAL A 37 -3.48 -17.02 5.90
CA VAL A 37 -4.51 -17.76 6.65
C VAL A 37 -5.67 -16.85 7.04
N PHE A 38 -5.39 -15.63 7.49
CA PHE A 38 -6.46 -14.66 7.77
C PHE A 38 -7.31 -14.36 6.53
N ILE A 39 -6.67 -14.09 5.38
CA ILE A 39 -7.37 -13.82 4.11
C ILE A 39 -8.20 -15.03 3.70
N GLU A 40 -7.67 -16.25 3.81
CA GLU A 40 -8.42 -17.48 3.51
C GLU A 40 -9.72 -17.57 4.32
N ASN A 41 -9.68 -17.20 5.59
CA ASN A 41 -10.85 -17.23 6.47
C ASN A 41 -11.81 -16.07 6.24
N ARG A 42 -11.34 -14.94 5.67
CA ARG A 42 -12.07 -13.67 5.59
C ARG A 42 -12.18 -13.10 4.17
N TYR A 43 -11.90 -13.89 3.14
CA TYR A 43 -11.81 -13.41 1.74
C TYR A 43 -13.08 -12.73 1.21
N ARG A 44 -14.23 -12.94 1.85
CA ARG A 44 -15.51 -12.28 1.52
C ARG A 44 -15.68 -10.89 2.16
N ASP A 45 -14.87 -10.58 3.17
CA ASP A 45 -14.93 -9.35 3.97
C ASP A 45 -13.74 -8.42 3.69
N ILE A 46 -12.83 -8.79 2.78
CA ILE A 46 -11.66 -7.97 2.45
C ILE A 46 -12.07 -6.74 1.64
N ASN A 47 -11.40 -5.62 1.89
CA ASN A 47 -11.59 -4.38 1.13
C ASN A 47 -10.60 -4.27 -0.03
N LEU A 48 -10.71 -3.20 -0.82
CA LEU A 48 -9.82 -2.95 -1.95
C LEU A 48 -8.35 -2.86 -1.54
N ASP A 49 -8.05 -2.31 -0.37
CA ASP A 49 -6.67 -2.18 0.15
C ASP A 49 -5.99 -3.52 0.35
N ALA A 50 -6.72 -4.49 0.88
CA ALA A 50 -6.21 -5.85 1.06
C ALA A 50 -5.87 -6.48 -0.30
N VAL A 51 -6.72 -6.27 -1.31
CA VAL A 51 -6.49 -6.75 -2.68
C VAL A 51 -5.32 -6.01 -3.32
N LEU A 52 -5.25 -4.69 -3.16
CA LEU A 52 -4.21 -3.83 -3.71
C LEU A 52 -2.84 -4.19 -3.13
N GLY A 53 -2.76 -4.31 -1.80
CA GLY A 53 -1.54 -4.73 -1.11
C GLY A 53 -1.04 -6.09 -1.59
N PHE A 54 -1.95 -7.02 -1.90
CA PHE A 54 -1.57 -8.28 -2.53
C PHE A 54 -1.13 -8.14 -3.99
N ARG A 55 -1.80 -7.32 -4.81
CA ARG A 55 -1.40 -7.14 -6.22
C ARG A 55 -0.02 -6.53 -6.33
N VAL A 56 0.30 -5.59 -5.44
CA VAL A 56 1.63 -5.03 -5.38
C VAL A 56 2.65 -6.09 -4.91
N LEU A 57 2.30 -6.89 -3.88
CA LEU A 57 3.12 -8.02 -3.44
C LEU A 57 3.50 -8.95 -4.60
N GLN A 58 2.48 -9.33 -5.37
CA GLN A 58 2.63 -10.20 -6.53
C GLN A 58 3.60 -9.57 -7.53
N GLY A 59 3.43 -8.28 -7.84
CA GLY A 59 4.33 -7.54 -8.73
C GLY A 59 5.78 -7.51 -8.25
N ILE A 60 6.01 -7.42 -6.93
CA ILE A 60 7.36 -7.44 -6.37
C ILE A 60 8.02 -8.80 -6.51
N VAL A 61 7.29 -9.88 -6.21
CA VAL A 61 7.87 -11.21 -6.25
C VAL A 61 8.13 -11.66 -7.68
N THR A 62 7.23 -11.36 -8.62
CA THR A 62 7.42 -11.69 -10.04
C THR A 62 8.56 -10.89 -10.68
N GLN A 63 8.73 -9.61 -10.35
CA GLN A 63 9.84 -8.80 -10.89
C GLN A 63 11.19 -9.19 -10.30
N ASN A 64 11.21 -9.79 -9.11
CA ASN A 64 12.43 -10.27 -8.48
C ASN A 64 12.81 -11.71 -8.88
N GLU A 65 12.23 -12.32 -9.92
CA GLU A 65 12.54 -13.69 -10.43
C GLU A 65 14.04 -14.04 -10.62
N LYS A 66 14.95 -13.08 -10.43
CA LYS A 66 16.40 -13.26 -10.24
C LYS A 66 16.80 -13.44 -8.76
N TRP A 67 15.98 -14.07 -7.91
CA TRP A 67 16.46 -14.52 -6.59
C TRP A 67 17.66 -15.43 -6.86
N PRO A 68 18.84 -15.16 -6.26
CA PRO A 68 19.96 -16.06 -6.42
C PRO A 68 19.49 -17.44 -5.94
N LEU A 69 19.63 -18.44 -6.82
CA LEU A 69 19.29 -19.84 -6.58
C LEU A 69 20.30 -20.46 -5.61
N GLU A 70 20.53 -19.81 -4.47
CA GLU A 70 21.29 -20.35 -3.36
C GLU A 70 20.45 -21.49 -2.78
N ARG A 71 21.05 -22.67 -2.68
CA ARG A 71 20.38 -23.93 -2.28
C ARG A 71 19.67 -23.81 -0.91
N GLU A 72 20.16 -22.92 -0.06
CA GLU A 72 19.63 -22.62 1.28
C GLU A 72 18.30 -21.82 1.26
N LEU A 73 18.00 -21.10 0.16
CA LEU A 73 16.81 -20.25 0.05
C LEU A 73 15.65 -20.92 -0.71
N LEU A 74 15.88 -22.10 -1.29
CA LEU A 74 14.90 -22.77 -2.14
C LEU A 74 13.59 -23.11 -1.40
N ALA A 75 13.68 -23.54 -0.14
CA ALA A 75 12.51 -23.87 0.68
C ALA A 75 11.63 -22.63 0.95
N GLN A 76 12.26 -21.51 1.28
CA GLN A 76 11.58 -20.24 1.52
C GLN A 76 10.98 -19.67 0.24
N HIS A 77 11.68 -19.80 -0.88
CA HIS A 77 11.15 -19.40 -2.19
C HIS A 77 9.89 -20.20 -2.54
N THR A 78 9.94 -21.52 -2.37
CA THR A 78 8.80 -22.43 -2.61
C THR A 78 7.61 -22.07 -1.71
N GLN A 79 7.87 -21.72 -0.44
CA GLN A 79 6.87 -21.29 0.52
C GLN A 79 6.18 -19.99 0.09
N VAL A 80 6.95 -18.98 -0.34
CA VAL A 80 6.43 -17.70 -0.84
C VAL A 80 5.62 -17.89 -2.13
N GLU A 81 6.11 -18.69 -3.07
CA GLU A 81 5.36 -19.01 -4.30
C GLU A 81 4.02 -19.70 -4.02
N SER A 82 4.02 -20.65 -3.09
CA SER A 82 2.79 -21.35 -2.66
C SER A 82 1.78 -20.38 -2.06
N MET A 83 2.23 -19.45 -1.20
CA MET A 83 1.37 -18.40 -0.65
C MET A 83 0.77 -17.50 -1.73
N ILE A 84 1.58 -17.09 -2.72
CA ILE A 84 1.11 -16.23 -3.83
C ILE A 84 0.06 -16.95 -4.67
N LYS A 85 0.28 -18.22 -5.01
CA LYS A 85 -0.70 -19.04 -5.74
C LYS A 85 -2.02 -19.15 -4.97
N LYS A 86 -1.94 -19.43 -3.66
CA LYS A 86 -3.11 -19.53 -2.78
C LYS A 86 -3.89 -18.21 -2.72
N LEU A 87 -3.19 -17.10 -2.45
CA LEU A 87 -3.80 -15.78 -2.38
C LEU A 87 -4.43 -15.34 -3.71
N SER A 88 -3.77 -15.62 -4.83
CA SER A 88 -4.32 -15.32 -6.16
C SER A 88 -5.68 -15.99 -6.37
N SER A 89 -5.78 -17.29 -6.04
CA SER A 89 -7.04 -18.04 -6.14
C SER A 89 -8.13 -17.52 -5.18
N LEU A 90 -7.76 -17.06 -3.99
CA LEU A 90 -8.71 -16.49 -3.01
C LEU A 90 -9.26 -15.16 -3.48
N LEU A 91 -8.43 -14.31 -4.09
CA LEU A 91 -8.84 -13.00 -4.55
C LEU A 91 -9.70 -13.04 -5.81
N GLU A 92 -9.49 -14.01 -6.70
CA GLU A 92 -10.43 -14.29 -7.80
C GLU A 92 -11.83 -14.61 -7.27
N LYS A 93 -11.93 -15.26 -6.11
CA LYS A 93 -13.20 -15.63 -5.45
C LYS A 93 -13.79 -14.51 -4.60
N ALA A 94 -13.01 -13.49 -4.25
CA ALA A 94 -13.42 -12.43 -3.33
C ALA A 94 -14.48 -11.47 -3.90
N CYS A 95 -14.83 -11.58 -5.20
CA CYS A 95 -16.00 -10.95 -5.84
C CYS A 95 -16.31 -9.52 -5.35
N LEU A 96 -15.39 -8.60 -5.54
CA LEU A 96 -15.58 -7.16 -5.28
C LEU A 96 -16.21 -6.45 -6.51
N TYR A 97 -17.21 -7.06 -7.16
CA TYR A 97 -17.66 -6.72 -8.53
C TYR A 97 -17.82 -5.21 -8.84
N ASP A 98 -18.45 -4.44 -7.96
CA ASP A 98 -18.69 -3.01 -8.23
C ASP A 98 -17.43 -2.15 -7.99
N LEU A 99 -16.73 -2.38 -6.85
CA LEU A 99 -15.53 -1.62 -6.47
C LEU A 99 -14.30 -1.97 -7.32
N LEU A 100 -14.23 -3.21 -7.81
CA LEU A 100 -13.18 -3.66 -8.73
C LEU A 100 -13.30 -2.99 -10.09
N SER A 101 -14.49 -2.55 -10.52
CA SER A 101 -14.67 -2.10 -11.90
C SER A 101 -13.96 -0.77 -12.17
N GLU A 102 -14.09 0.20 -11.26
CA GLU A 102 -13.45 1.52 -11.36
C GLU A 102 -11.92 1.44 -11.22
N PHE A 103 -11.44 0.49 -10.42
CA PHE A 103 -10.02 0.31 -10.11
C PHE A 103 -9.41 -0.94 -10.75
N ALA A 104 -10.12 -1.58 -11.69
CA ALA A 104 -9.67 -2.80 -12.35
C ALA A 104 -8.24 -2.68 -12.92
N PRO A 105 -7.84 -1.54 -13.54
CA PRO A 105 -6.50 -1.41 -14.11
C PRO A 105 -5.38 -1.54 -13.08
N ILE A 106 -5.55 -1.02 -11.86
CA ILE A 106 -4.50 -1.04 -10.81
C ILE A 106 -4.37 -2.41 -10.13
N LEU A 107 -5.30 -3.32 -10.44
CA LEU A 107 -5.32 -4.68 -9.92
C LEU A 107 -4.72 -5.68 -10.92
N GLY A 108 -4.24 -5.21 -12.07
CA GLY A 108 -3.55 -6.04 -13.04
C GLY A 108 -2.16 -6.50 -12.54
N PRO A 109 -1.69 -7.70 -12.93
CA PRO A 109 -0.43 -8.31 -12.45
C PRO A 109 0.85 -7.55 -12.84
N HIS A 110 0.75 -6.52 -13.69
CA HIS A 110 1.90 -5.73 -14.18
C HIS A 110 1.74 -4.23 -13.95
N PHE A 111 0.71 -3.82 -13.20
CA PHE A 111 0.53 -2.40 -12.93
C PHE A 111 1.61 -1.86 -11.98
N TRP A 112 1.97 -2.64 -10.98
CA TRP A 112 2.93 -2.22 -9.97
C TRP A 112 4.36 -2.58 -10.38
N ILE A 113 5.20 -1.56 -10.54
CA ILE A 113 6.61 -1.70 -10.94
C ILE A 113 7.51 -1.24 -9.79
N ILE A 114 8.54 -2.02 -9.47
CA ILE A 114 9.56 -1.63 -8.48
C ILE A 114 10.50 -0.60 -9.12
N PRO A 115 10.84 0.49 -8.42
CA PRO A 115 11.82 1.46 -8.89
C PRO A 115 13.19 0.79 -9.11
N HIS A 116 13.79 1.04 -10.27
CA HIS A 116 15.14 0.54 -10.61
C HIS A 116 16.26 1.41 -10.01
N SER A 117 15.92 2.57 -9.49
CA SER A 117 16.84 3.52 -8.87
C SER A 117 16.32 3.93 -7.50
N TRP A 118 17.24 4.04 -6.55
CA TRP A 118 16.94 4.33 -5.17
C TRP A 118 17.53 5.70 -4.80
N ASN A 119 16.70 6.54 -4.21
CA ASN A 119 17.05 7.84 -3.68
C ASN A 119 16.80 7.90 -2.16
N GLN A 120 17.17 9.03 -1.55
CA GLN A 120 16.83 9.37 -0.17
C GLN A 120 15.95 10.61 -0.16
N THR A 121 15.13 10.76 0.88
CA THR A 121 14.36 12.00 1.06
C THR A 121 15.28 13.14 1.47
N ASP A 122 14.99 14.35 0.97
CA ASP A 122 15.58 15.59 1.45
C ASP A 122 14.62 16.26 2.43
N PRO A 123 14.95 16.36 3.73
CA PRO A 123 14.10 17.00 4.73
C PRO A 123 13.72 18.45 4.39
N LEU A 124 14.54 19.16 3.60
CA LEU A 124 14.26 20.53 3.17
C LEU A 124 13.11 20.62 2.17
N MET A 125 12.75 19.52 1.51
CA MET A 125 11.63 19.44 0.58
C MET A 125 10.29 19.19 1.27
N ALA A 126 10.31 18.82 2.56
CA ALA A 126 9.09 18.58 3.32
C ALA A 126 8.33 19.90 3.53
N TYR A 127 7.00 19.84 3.54
CA TYR A 127 6.20 21.01 3.89
C TYR A 127 6.57 21.55 5.29
N SER A 128 6.70 22.86 5.40
CA SER A 128 7.04 23.54 6.66
C SER A 128 5.95 23.29 7.72
N SER A 129 4.70 23.43 7.31
CA SER A 129 3.50 23.13 8.09
C SER A 129 2.48 22.35 7.26
N PHE A 130 1.57 21.68 7.94
CA PHE A 130 0.47 20.95 7.34
C PHE A 130 -0.85 21.67 7.60
N ASP A 131 -1.72 21.73 6.61
CA ASP A 131 -3.07 22.24 6.76
C ASP A 131 -3.88 21.31 7.68
N ALA A 132 -4.52 21.89 8.70
CA ALA A 132 -5.35 21.14 9.65
C ALA A 132 -6.70 20.69 9.06
N ALA A 133 -7.10 21.27 7.91
CA ALA A 133 -8.31 20.90 7.19
C ALA A 133 -8.01 19.80 6.17
N ASN A 134 -8.96 18.88 5.97
CA ASN A 134 -8.87 17.86 4.93
C ASN A 134 -8.67 18.54 3.56
N CYS A 135 -7.54 18.24 2.92
CA CYS A 135 -7.12 18.91 1.69
C CYS A 135 -8.15 18.79 0.55
N PHE A 136 -8.68 17.58 0.40
CA PHE A 136 -9.77 17.21 -0.50
C PHE A 136 -10.50 15.97 0.08
N THR A 137 -11.64 15.62 -0.50
CA THR A 137 -12.39 14.43 -0.10
C THR A 137 -11.91 13.20 -0.86
N GLU A 138 -12.08 12.03 -0.25
CA GLU A 138 -11.81 10.74 -0.88
C GLU A 138 -12.54 10.57 -2.23
N LYS A 139 -13.85 10.92 -2.25
CA LYS A 139 -14.66 10.92 -3.48
C LYS A 139 -14.04 11.79 -4.59
N MET A 140 -13.41 12.91 -4.25
CA MET A 140 -12.73 13.75 -5.24
C MET A 140 -11.49 13.02 -5.79
N SER A 141 -10.65 12.45 -4.92
CA SER A 141 -9.47 11.72 -5.37
C SER A 141 -9.80 10.49 -6.19
N ASP A 142 -10.83 9.74 -5.81
CA ASP A 142 -11.27 8.53 -6.52
C ASP A 142 -11.73 8.88 -7.93
N ALA A 143 -12.53 9.94 -8.07
CA ALA A 143 -12.91 10.45 -9.39
C ALA A 143 -11.68 10.83 -10.23
N CYS A 144 -10.64 11.42 -9.61
CA CYS A 144 -9.41 11.73 -10.32
C CYS A 144 -8.65 10.47 -10.76
N PHE A 145 -8.64 9.42 -9.94
CA PHE A 145 -8.09 8.13 -10.35
C PHE A 145 -8.88 7.53 -11.51
N THR A 146 -10.21 7.56 -11.51
CA THR A 146 -10.99 7.00 -12.63
C THR A 146 -10.77 7.75 -13.95
N TYR A 147 -10.59 9.07 -13.91
CA TYR A 147 -10.18 9.86 -15.09
C TYR A 147 -8.78 9.49 -15.59
N LEU A 148 -7.84 9.25 -14.68
CA LEU A 148 -6.48 8.86 -15.02
C LEU A 148 -6.44 7.43 -15.60
N LEU A 149 -7.20 6.52 -15.02
CA LEU A 149 -7.24 5.10 -15.39
C LEU A 149 -8.12 4.82 -16.62
N GLY A 150 -9.05 5.73 -16.95
CA GLY A 150 -9.98 5.60 -18.09
C GLY A 150 -11.29 4.89 -17.76
N THR A 151 -11.61 4.74 -16.47
CA THR A 151 -12.76 3.99 -15.96
C THR A 151 -13.94 4.87 -15.54
N TRP A 152 -13.84 6.19 -15.71
CA TRP A 152 -14.88 7.17 -15.40
C TRP A 152 -16.18 7.01 -16.23
N LYS A 153 -16.13 6.23 -17.31
CA LYS A 153 -17.27 5.75 -18.10
C LYS A 153 -16.87 4.49 -18.88
N GLU A 154 -17.86 3.80 -19.47
CA GLU A 154 -17.61 2.74 -20.42
C GLU A 154 -16.77 3.24 -21.61
N ASN A 155 -15.65 2.56 -21.89
CA ASN A 155 -14.67 2.96 -22.91
C ASN A 155 -14.16 4.41 -22.75
N GLY A 156 -13.94 4.85 -21.51
CA GLY A 156 -13.37 6.16 -21.20
C GLY A 156 -11.91 6.28 -21.66
N ASN A 157 -11.54 7.47 -22.17
CA ASN A 157 -10.13 7.77 -22.40
C ASN A 157 -9.40 7.85 -21.05
N SER A 158 -8.21 7.26 -20.98
CA SER A 158 -7.30 7.39 -19.84
C SER A 158 -6.47 8.68 -19.91
N CYS A 159 -5.74 8.97 -18.84
CA CYS A 159 -4.85 10.13 -18.75
C CYS A 159 -5.55 11.49 -18.84
N ILE A 160 -6.82 11.57 -18.41
CA ILE A 160 -7.55 12.84 -18.33
C ILE A 160 -7.18 13.56 -17.03
N VAL A 161 -6.71 14.80 -17.15
CA VAL A 161 -6.41 15.66 -16.00
C VAL A 161 -7.35 16.87 -16.01
N THR A 162 -8.44 16.79 -15.25
CA THR A 162 -9.35 17.94 -15.09
C THR A 162 -8.69 19.04 -14.23
N SER A 163 -9.19 20.28 -14.33
CA SER A 163 -8.72 21.38 -13.48
C SER A 163 -8.93 21.09 -11.98
N ALA A 164 -10.04 20.47 -11.62
CA ALA A 164 -10.31 20.04 -10.25
C ALA A 164 -9.27 19.01 -9.76
N CYS A 165 -8.96 18.01 -10.58
CA CYS A 165 -7.96 17.00 -10.23
C CYS A 165 -6.56 17.56 -10.13
N ARG A 166 -6.17 18.44 -11.07
CA ARG A 166 -4.90 19.16 -10.99
C ARG A 166 -4.79 19.91 -9.66
N ASN A 167 -5.80 20.74 -9.35
CA ASN A 167 -5.79 21.57 -8.15
C ASN A 167 -5.77 20.75 -6.86
N ALA A 168 -6.51 19.64 -6.79
CA ALA A 168 -6.53 18.77 -5.62
C ALA A 168 -5.20 18.00 -5.47
N MET A 169 -4.73 17.37 -6.55
CA MET A 169 -3.56 16.48 -6.52
C MET A 169 -2.22 17.22 -6.41
N THR A 170 -2.19 18.52 -6.67
CA THR A 170 -1.00 19.37 -6.47
C THR A 170 -1.16 20.37 -5.34
N LYS A 171 -2.21 20.26 -4.53
CA LYS A 171 -2.44 21.18 -3.41
C LYS A 171 -1.28 21.06 -2.40
N PRO A 172 -0.58 22.16 -2.06
CA PRO A 172 0.52 22.12 -1.10
C PRO A 172 0.00 21.89 0.33
N ALA A 173 0.92 21.56 1.23
CA ALA A 173 0.67 21.44 2.68
C ALA A 173 -0.39 20.40 3.10
N CYS A 174 -0.78 19.48 2.22
CA CYS A 174 -1.62 18.35 2.60
C CYS A 174 -0.91 17.41 3.57
N SER A 175 -1.69 16.70 4.39
CA SER A 175 -1.20 15.74 5.38
C SER A 175 -1.96 14.41 5.30
N ASN A 176 -1.44 13.41 6.03
CA ASN A 176 -2.07 12.11 6.20
C ASN A 176 -2.44 11.47 4.85
N TYR A 177 -3.59 10.81 4.77
CA TYR A 177 -4.06 10.11 3.58
C TYR A 177 -4.19 11.01 2.33
N CYS A 178 -4.34 12.33 2.48
CA CYS A 178 -4.31 13.21 1.30
C CYS A 178 -2.96 13.15 0.58
N LEU A 179 -1.84 13.07 1.31
CA LEU A 179 -0.52 12.90 0.70
C LEU A 179 -0.42 11.57 -0.06
N SER A 180 -0.98 10.51 0.51
CA SER A 180 -1.00 9.17 -0.10
C SER A 180 -1.74 9.19 -1.43
N HIS A 181 -2.90 9.84 -1.47
CA HIS A 181 -3.69 9.99 -2.69
C HIS A 181 -2.98 10.86 -3.74
N GLN A 182 -2.33 11.95 -3.30
CA GLN A 182 -1.49 12.76 -4.18
C GLN A 182 -0.36 11.91 -4.79
N LEU A 183 0.38 11.16 -3.98
CA LEU A 183 1.47 10.31 -4.46
C LEU A 183 0.99 9.21 -5.41
N LEU A 184 -0.11 8.52 -5.07
CA LEU A 184 -0.73 7.50 -5.91
C LEU A 184 -1.15 8.07 -7.28
N TYR A 185 -1.64 9.31 -7.33
CA TYR A 185 -2.03 9.95 -8.58
C TYR A 185 -0.86 10.04 -9.57
N PHE A 186 0.33 10.43 -9.09
CA PHE A 186 1.53 10.49 -9.92
C PHE A 186 2.09 9.10 -10.24
N LEU A 187 2.03 8.15 -9.30
CA LEU A 187 2.44 6.76 -9.56
C LEU A 187 1.58 6.11 -10.66
N PHE A 188 0.26 6.31 -10.61
CA PHE A 188 -0.65 5.79 -11.62
C PHE A 188 -0.40 6.43 -12.98
N ALA A 189 -0.09 7.72 -13.01
CA ALA A 189 0.20 8.44 -14.25
C ALA A 189 1.47 7.91 -14.92
N ASP A 190 2.52 7.66 -14.14
CA ASP A 190 3.78 7.08 -14.63
C ASP A 190 3.56 5.69 -15.23
N VAL A 191 2.88 4.80 -14.50
CA VAL A 191 2.58 3.43 -14.97
C VAL A 191 1.73 3.45 -16.24
N LYS A 192 0.76 4.37 -16.32
CA LYS A 192 -0.11 4.53 -17.48
C LYS A 192 0.57 5.23 -18.67
N GLY A 193 1.77 5.76 -18.49
CA GLY A 193 2.48 6.51 -19.53
C GLY A 193 1.78 7.82 -19.90
N CYS A 194 1.13 8.48 -18.93
CA CYS A 194 0.43 9.74 -19.18
C CYS A 194 1.40 10.88 -19.49
N SER A 195 1.07 11.69 -20.51
CA SER A 195 1.95 12.72 -21.07
C SER A 195 1.53 14.17 -20.80
N ASP A 196 0.54 14.39 -19.92
CA ASP A 196 0.14 15.74 -19.50
C ASP A 196 1.35 16.49 -18.90
N LEU A 197 1.45 17.80 -19.15
CA LEU A 197 2.52 18.66 -18.63
C LEU A 197 2.67 18.59 -17.10
N LEU A 198 1.62 18.22 -16.37
CA LEU A 198 1.67 17.95 -14.95
C LEU A 198 2.71 16.89 -14.60
N PHE A 199 2.72 15.79 -15.35
CA PHE A 199 3.50 14.60 -15.06
C PHE A 199 4.96 14.72 -15.52
N LEU A 200 5.30 15.77 -16.27
CA LEU A 200 6.71 16.14 -16.49
C LEU A 200 7.44 16.51 -15.19
N ARG A 201 6.69 16.86 -14.14
CA ARG A 201 7.20 17.17 -12.80
C ARG A 201 6.94 16.07 -11.78
N THR A 202 6.64 14.84 -12.22
CA THR A 202 6.34 13.73 -11.30
C THR A 202 7.44 13.56 -10.25
N GLN A 203 8.72 13.63 -10.64
CA GLN A 203 9.81 13.44 -9.67
C GLN A 203 9.86 14.56 -8.62
N ASP A 204 9.60 15.82 -9.01
CA ASP A 204 9.54 16.94 -8.06
C ASP A 204 8.45 16.74 -7.01
N TYR A 205 7.26 16.33 -7.46
CA TYR A 205 6.14 16.04 -6.55
C TYR A 205 6.44 14.84 -5.65
N LYS A 206 7.01 13.75 -6.19
CA LYS A 206 7.46 12.60 -5.39
C LYS A 206 8.46 13.02 -4.31
N ASN A 207 9.44 13.87 -4.63
CA ASN A 207 10.42 14.37 -3.67
C ASN A 207 9.73 15.13 -2.51
N ILE A 208 8.80 16.04 -2.83
CA ILE A 208 8.07 16.84 -1.83
C ILE A 208 7.16 15.96 -0.97
N PHE A 209 6.36 15.09 -1.59
CA PHE A 209 5.41 14.24 -0.88
C PHE A 209 6.14 13.25 0.02
N CYS A 210 7.19 12.60 -0.48
CA CYS A 210 7.93 11.63 0.32
C CYS A 210 8.79 12.25 1.41
N ALA A 211 9.36 13.44 1.20
CA ALA A 211 9.97 14.19 2.30
C ALA A 211 8.95 14.53 3.39
N SER A 212 7.73 14.94 2.99
CA SER A 212 6.64 15.25 3.92
C SER A 212 6.13 14.01 4.66
N MET A 213 5.98 12.88 3.98
CA MET A 213 5.63 11.59 4.60
C MET A 213 6.71 11.07 5.54
N MET A 214 8.00 11.26 5.21
CA MET A 214 9.11 10.92 6.11
C MET A 214 9.05 11.76 7.40
N LYS A 215 8.80 13.07 7.27
CA LYS A 215 8.59 13.97 8.42
C LYS A 215 7.46 13.47 9.33
N ILE A 216 6.32 13.08 8.76
CA ILE A 216 5.19 12.49 9.50
C ILE A 216 5.59 11.18 10.19
N ASN A 217 6.30 10.28 9.50
CA ASN A 217 6.72 9.01 10.10
C ASN A 217 7.70 9.19 11.27
N LEU A 218 8.61 10.15 11.18
CA LEU A 218 9.50 10.50 12.29
C LEU A 218 8.72 11.04 13.49
N GLU A 219 7.65 11.81 13.26
CA GLU A 219 6.76 12.26 14.33
C GLU A 219 5.99 11.09 14.98
N ILE A 220 5.46 10.16 14.17
CA ILE A 220 4.79 8.95 14.67
C ILE A 220 5.74 8.09 15.51
N GLU A 221 6.99 7.94 15.07
CA GLU A 221 8.03 7.25 15.82
C GLU A 221 8.33 7.94 17.16
N ASN A 222 8.53 9.26 17.15
CA ASN A 222 8.78 10.04 18.36
C ASN A 222 7.61 9.97 19.37
N ASN A 223 6.38 9.83 18.86
CA ASN A 223 5.16 9.66 19.65
C ASN A 223 4.88 8.19 20.04
N GLY A 224 5.83 7.28 19.83
CA GLY A 224 5.76 5.90 20.33
C GLY A 224 4.86 4.97 19.53
N PHE A 225 4.56 5.29 18.26
CA PHE A 225 3.74 4.46 17.37
C PHE A 225 2.33 4.19 17.90
N ASN A 226 1.60 5.27 18.22
CA ASN A 226 0.20 5.19 18.63
C ASN A 226 -0.61 4.32 17.66
N VAL A 227 -1.50 3.48 18.18
CA VAL A 227 -2.26 2.48 17.42
C VAL A 227 -2.96 3.11 16.22
N SER A 228 -3.61 4.25 16.41
CA SER A 228 -4.34 4.99 15.36
C SER A 228 -3.44 5.54 14.24
N SER A 229 -2.13 5.61 14.45
CA SER A 229 -1.16 6.14 13.47
C SER A 229 -0.35 5.05 12.75
N ARG A 230 -0.48 3.79 13.17
CA ARG A 230 0.32 2.67 12.61
C ARG A 230 -0.01 2.40 11.15
N ASP A 231 -1.28 2.53 10.78
CA ASP A 231 -1.73 2.35 9.42
C ASP A 231 -1.08 3.37 8.48
N LEU A 232 -1.26 4.67 8.76
CA LEU A 232 -0.59 5.75 8.03
C LEU A 232 0.95 5.59 7.99
N PHE A 233 1.55 5.16 9.10
CA PHE A 233 3.00 4.93 9.17
C PHE A 233 3.47 3.87 8.16
N MET A 234 2.77 2.73 8.11
CA MET A 234 3.07 1.64 7.18
C MET A 234 2.78 2.04 5.73
N GLU A 235 1.73 2.82 5.50
CA GLU A 235 1.36 3.32 4.18
C GLU A 235 2.42 4.25 3.59
N ASN A 236 2.89 5.22 4.38
CA ASN A 236 3.98 6.10 3.97
C ASN A 236 5.24 5.31 3.57
N ILE A 237 5.58 4.26 4.34
CA ILE A 237 6.72 3.40 4.03
C ILE A 237 6.52 2.66 2.70
N MET A 238 5.34 2.06 2.50
CA MET A 238 5.00 1.39 1.26
C MET A 238 5.14 2.35 0.08
N LEU A 239 4.37 3.44 0.08
CA LEU A 239 4.20 4.27 -1.10
C LEU A 239 5.50 4.98 -1.47
N CYS A 240 6.23 5.51 -0.48
CA CYS A 240 7.50 6.16 -0.76
C CYS A 240 8.62 5.19 -1.06
N GLY A 241 8.62 4.02 -0.40
CA GLY A 241 9.51 2.93 -0.78
C GLY A 241 9.33 2.52 -2.24
N MET A 242 8.08 2.37 -2.71
CA MET A 242 7.76 2.10 -4.11
C MET A 242 8.00 3.29 -5.04
N SER A 243 8.04 4.50 -4.49
CA SER A 243 8.40 5.70 -5.25
C SER A 243 9.92 5.87 -5.40
N GLY A 244 10.72 4.97 -4.82
CA GLY A 244 12.18 4.95 -4.95
C GLY A 244 12.93 5.50 -3.73
N PHE A 245 12.27 5.78 -2.60
CA PHE A 245 12.93 6.34 -1.41
C PHE A 245 13.33 5.25 -0.41
N SER A 246 14.61 4.87 -0.45
CA SER A 246 15.17 3.74 0.30
C SER A 246 15.28 3.97 1.81
N ASP A 247 15.30 5.23 2.24
CA ASP A 247 15.43 5.66 3.63
C ASP A 247 14.18 5.39 4.49
N PHE A 248 13.06 4.99 3.86
CA PHE A 248 11.89 4.41 4.53
C PHE A 248 12.12 2.96 4.99
N TYR A 249 13.05 2.22 4.38
CA TYR A 249 13.35 0.83 4.76
C TYR A 249 14.38 0.74 5.89
N LYS A 250 13.97 1.16 7.09
CA LYS A 250 14.77 1.08 8.32
C LYS A 250 14.51 -0.24 9.05
N LEU A 251 15.57 -0.96 9.47
CA LEU A 251 15.42 -2.25 10.17
C LEU A 251 14.60 -2.11 11.47
N ARG A 252 14.91 -1.09 12.29
CA ARG A 252 14.14 -0.80 13.51
C ARG A 252 12.64 -0.59 13.27
N TRP A 253 12.28 0.00 12.13
CA TRP A 253 10.86 0.20 11.77
C TRP A 253 10.23 -1.13 11.39
N LEU A 254 10.97 -1.96 10.65
CA LEU A 254 10.55 -3.32 10.32
C LEU A 254 10.30 -4.15 11.58
N GLU A 255 11.29 -4.26 12.46
CA GLU A 255 11.17 -5.02 13.71
C GLU A 255 9.96 -4.55 14.53
N LYS A 256 9.76 -3.23 14.64
CA LYS A 256 8.62 -2.67 15.35
C LYS A 256 7.29 -3.05 14.68
N ILE A 257 7.22 -2.94 13.37
CA ILE A 257 6.05 -3.30 12.56
C ILE A 257 5.70 -4.78 12.73
N LEU A 258 6.69 -5.69 12.75
CA LEU A 258 6.47 -7.13 12.97
C LEU A 258 5.72 -7.40 14.30
N THR A 259 5.97 -6.59 15.34
CA THR A 259 5.29 -6.73 16.65
C THR A 259 3.82 -6.31 16.65
N TRP A 260 3.34 -5.65 15.60
CA TRP A 260 1.96 -5.15 15.52
C TRP A 260 0.96 -6.19 15.01
N GLN A 261 1.42 -7.36 14.54
CA GLN A 261 0.51 -8.42 14.11
C GLN A 261 -0.32 -8.91 15.29
N MET A 262 -1.63 -8.98 15.12
CA MET A 262 -2.49 -9.57 16.14
C MET A 262 -2.20 -11.07 16.25
N PRO A 263 -1.82 -11.58 17.45
CA PRO A 263 -1.34 -12.96 17.59
C PRO A 263 -2.36 -14.04 17.22
N LYS A 264 -3.67 -13.78 17.42
CA LYS A 264 -4.74 -14.76 17.17
C LYS A 264 -5.22 -14.71 15.73
N GLU A 265 -5.47 -13.51 15.22
CA GLU A 265 -6.07 -13.28 13.91
C GLU A 265 -5.03 -13.32 12.80
N GLY A 266 -3.78 -12.96 13.07
CA GLY A 266 -2.73 -12.89 12.06
C GLY A 266 -2.83 -11.66 11.14
N CYS A 267 -3.76 -10.73 11.39
CA CYS A 267 -3.87 -9.48 10.64
C CYS A 267 -3.30 -8.28 11.42
N PHE A 268 -3.27 -7.13 10.75
CA PHE A 268 -2.85 -5.84 11.29
C PHE A 268 -4.06 -4.93 11.33
N GLY A 269 -4.27 -4.26 12.45
CA GLY A 269 -5.40 -3.35 12.66
C GLY A 269 -5.60 -3.06 14.14
N GLU A 270 -6.64 -2.29 14.45
CA GLU A 270 -7.02 -2.08 15.85
C GLU A 270 -7.73 -3.33 16.40
N PRO A 271 -7.44 -3.75 17.65
CA PRO A 271 -8.23 -4.77 18.31
C PRO A 271 -9.69 -4.29 18.41
N SER A 272 -10.61 -4.89 17.66
CA SER A 272 -11.99 -4.46 17.70
C SER A 272 -12.59 -4.81 19.07
N LYS A 273 -13.20 -3.82 19.73
CA LYS A 273 -14.01 -4.03 20.95
C LYS A 273 -15.27 -4.88 20.69
N GLU A 274 -15.52 -5.28 19.45
CA GLU A 274 -16.71 -6.02 19.00
C GLU A 274 -16.50 -7.54 18.88
N LEU A 275 -15.26 -8.03 19.03
CA LEU A 275 -14.98 -9.47 18.97
C LEU A 275 -15.53 -10.28 20.17
N GLU A 276 -16.09 -9.62 21.18
CA GLU A 276 -16.75 -10.25 22.34
C GLU A 276 -18.30 -10.19 22.31
N ARG A 277 -18.94 -9.49 21.36
CA ARG A 277 -20.41 -9.35 21.38
C ARG A 277 -21.04 -9.32 19.98
N SER A 278 -21.28 -10.49 19.39
CA SER A 278 -22.51 -10.70 18.60
C SER A 278 -22.79 -12.18 18.32
N SER A 279 -23.41 -12.86 19.28
CA SER A 279 -24.48 -13.82 18.98
C SER A 279 -25.73 -12.99 18.67
N GLY A 280 -25.97 -12.66 17.41
CA GLY A 280 -27.08 -11.79 17.03
C GLY A 280 -27.18 -11.61 15.52
N VAL A 281 -27.77 -12.61 14.87
CA VAL A 281 -28.17 -12.60 13.47
C VAL A 281 -29.25 -11.53 13.29
N GLU A 282 -28.92 -10.42 12.62
CA GLU A 282 -29.82 -9.64 11.71
C GLU A 282 -29.14 -8.34 11.20
N ASN A 283 -28.05 -7.85 11.83
CA ASN A 283 -27.44 -6.54 11.46
C ASN A 283 -26.28 -6.59 10.43
N GLN A 284 -25.86 -7.77 9.98
CA GLN A 284 -24.67 -7.93 9.13
C GLN A 284 -24.81 -7.29 7.73
N LYS A 285 -26.01 -7.30 7.12
CA LYS A 285 -26.18 -6.80 5.74
C LYS A 285 -26.10 -5.27 5.59
N LYS A 286 -26.29 -4.50 6.67
CA LYS A 286 -26.30 -3.03 6.63
C LYS A 286 -24.94 -2.41 6.99
N LEU A 287 -24.09 -3.11 7.75
CA LEU A 287 -22.70 -2.70 8.01
C LEU A 287 -21.75 -3.01 6.84
N LEU A 288 -21.98 -4.10 6.11
CA LEU A 288 -21.15 -4.52 4.97
C LEU A 288 -21.21 -3.55 3.76
N ARG A 289 -22.22 -2.70 3.67
CA ARG A 289 -22.40 -1.73 2.56
C ARG A 289 -21.79 -0.36 2.79
N ARG A 290 -21.21 -0.10 3.96
CA ARG A 290 -20.76 1.25 4.35
C ARG A 290 -19.26 1.47 4.32
N LYS A 291 -18.44 0.53 3.83
CA LYS A 291 -16.99 0.72 3.72
C LYS A 291 -16.46 0.43 2.32
N VAL A 292 -16.98 1.15 1.33
CA VAL A 292 -16.13 1.55 0.21
C VAL A 292 -15.35 2.74 0.75
N TYR A 293 -14.18 2.45 1.31
CA TYR A 293 -13.27 3.45 1.81
C TYR A 293 -11.87 3.09 1.29
N PHE A 294 -11.31 3.94 0.43
CA PHE A 294 -9.87 4.22 0.34
C PHE A 294 -9.33 4.88 1.62
N ALA A 295 -10.17 5.10 2.63
CA ALA A 295 -9.74 5.35 4.00
C ALA A 295 -9.55 4.02 4.75
N TYR A 296 -8.29 3.59 4.80
CA TYR A 296 -7.77 2.45 5.56
C TYR A 296 -8.24 2.47 7.03
N VAL A 297 -8.97 1.44 7.48
CA VAL A 297 -9.27 1.10 8.89
C VAL A 297 -9.21 -0.41 9.08
#